data_AF-A0A9D6IN86-F1
#
_entry.id   AF-A0A9D6IN86-F1
#
_cell.length_a   1.000
_cell.length_b   1.000
_cell.length_c   1.000
_cell.angle_alpha   90.00
_cell.angle_beta   90.00
_cell.angle_gamma   90.00
#
_symmetry.space_group_name_H-M   'P 1'
#
loop_
_entity.id
_entity.type
_entity.pdbx_description
1 polymer ?
#
loop_
_entity_poly.entity_id
_entity_poly.type
_entity_poly.pdbx_seq_one_letter_code
_entity_poly.pdbx_strand_id
1 'polypeptide(L)'
;MLPRCYGRFRKSRPITGVVHGDSTVLDSPIPPLDGRRVRVTVEPIENPDLVLSPEESARRWQEWVEVGPQGPIEGGGDWPDEM
;
A
#
# COMPACT_ATOMS: atom_id res chain seq x y z
N MET A 1 -39.94 12.38 0.33
CA MET A 1 -39.41 12.63 1.70
C MET A 1 -38.48 11.48 2.04
N LEU A 2 -37.16 11.68 2.02
CA LEU A 2 -36.17 10.65 2.37
C LEU A 2 -35.36 11.13 3.56
N PRO A 3 -35.14 10.30 4.60
CA PRO A 3 -34.43 10.74 5.80
C PRO A 3 -32.94 10.86 5.50
N ARG A 4 -32.40 12.07 5.70
CA ARG A 4 -30.96 12.31 5.70
C ARG A 4 -30.37 11.77 7.01
N CYS A 5 -29.75 10.59 6.93
CA CYS A 5 -28.94 10.06 8.02
C CYS A 5 -27.65 10.88 8.15
N TYR A 6 -27.66 11.92 9.00
CA TYR A 6 -26.44 12.61 9.39
C TYR A 6 -25.68 11.74 10.40
N GLY A 7 -24.83 10.84 9.88
CA GLY A 7 -23.83 10.15 10.68
C GLY A 7 -22.84 11.15 11.25
N ARG A 8 -22.85 11.33 12.57
CA ARG A 8 -21.92 12.21 13.29
C ARG A 8 -20.52 11.57 13.23
N PHE A 9 -19.69 11.95 12.25
CA PHE A 9 -18.29 11.52 12.18
C PHE A 9 -17.52 12.12 13.35
N ARG A 10 -17.28 11.31 14.40
CA ARG A 10 -16.23 11.62 15.38
C ARG A 10 -14.91 11.59 14.61
N LYS A 11 -14.13 12.68 14.64
CA LYS A 11 -12.75 12.70 14.10
C LYS A 11 -11.96 11.57 14.77
N SER A 12 -11.77 10.46 14.07
CA SER A 12 -10.82 9.43 14.46
C SER A 12 -9.43 9.91 14.05
N ARG A 13 -8.45 9.83 14.95
CA ARG A 13 -7.04 9.98 14.55
C ARG A 13 -6.71 8.87 13.56
N PRO A 14 -5.97 9.15 12.48
CA PRO A 14 -5.53 8.11 11.57
C PRO A 14 -4.62 7.13 12.32
N ILE A 15 -4.73 5.84 11.98
CA ILE A 15 -3.79 4.82 12.44
C ILE A 15 -2.64 4.82 11.45
N THR A 16 -1.44 4.97 11.96
CA THR A 16 -0.19 5.02 11.20
C THR A 16 0.57 3.71 11.33
N GLY A 17 1.50 3.49 10.40
CA GLY A 17 2.33 2.31 10.36
C GLY A 17 3.32 2.36 9.20
N VAL A 18 4.20 1.36 9.16
CA VAL A 18 5.23 1.20 8.14
C VAL A 18 4.87 0.02 7.24
N VAL A 19 4.91 0.25 5.92
CA VAL A 19 4.72 -0.80 4.92
C VAL A 19 6.07 -1.43 4.58
N HIS A 20 6.17 -2.74 4.73
CA HIS A 20 7.33 -3.56 4.40
C HIS A 20 6.92 -4.58 3.33
N GLY A 21 7.00 -4.19 2.06
CA GLY A 21 6.63 -5.08 0.94
C GLY A 21 5.15 -5.50 1.01
N ASP A 22 4.91 -6.77 1.33
CA ASP A 22 3.59 -7.39 1.46
C ASP A 22 2.97 -7.26 2.87
N SER A 23 3.76 -6.79 3.84
CA SER A 23 3.35 -6.67 5.23
C SER A 23 3.25 -5.21 5.67
N THR A 24 2.39 -4.92 6.66
CA THR A 24 2.27 -3.58 7.26
C THR A 24 2.33 -3.70 8.76
N VAL A 25 3.26 -2.98 9.39
CA VAL A 25 3.42 -2.90 10.84
C VAL A 25 2.74 -1.62 11.32
N LEU A 26 1.71 -1.77 12.15
CA LEU A 26 0.90 -0.64 12.62
C LEU A 26 1.33 -0.20 14.02
N ASP A 27 1.33 1.10 14.25
CA ASP A 27 1.68 1.69 15.55
C ASP A 27 0.61 1.40 16.62
N SER A 28 -0.61 1.08 16.19
CA SER A 28 -1.73 0.74 17.07
C SER A 28 -2.70 -0.22 16.39
N PRO A 29 -3.42 -1.05 17.18
CA PRO A 29 -4.40 -1.98 16.63
C PRO A 29 -5.56 -1.24 15.96
N ILE A 30 -6.00 -1.77 14.82
CA ILE A 30 -7.18 -1.25 14.11
C ILE A 30 -8.44 -1.75 14.80
N PRO A 31 -9.37 -0.86 15.22
CA PRO A 31 -10.67 -1.29 15.71
C PRO A 31 -11.48 -1.95 14.57
N PRO A 32 -12.47 -2.81 14.85
CA PRO A 32 -13.26 -3.45 13.80
C PRO A 32 -13.84 -2.45 12.78
N LEU A 33 -13.59 -2.71 11.50
CA LEU A 33 -13.95 -1.82 10.37
C LEU A 33 -15.05 -2.38 9.47
N ASP A 34 -15.69 -3.48 9.84
CA ASP A 34 -16.70 -4.14 9.01
C ASP A 34 -17.80 -3.18 8.54
N GLY A 35 -18.04 -3.16 7.23
CA GLY A 35 -19.02 -2.28 6.59
C GLY A 35 -18.64 -0.79 6.53
N ARG A 36 -17.41 -0.43 6.89
CA ARG A 36 -16.94 0.97 6.85
C ARG A 36 -16.02 1.21 5.65
N ARG A 37 -16.19 2.37 5.02
CA ARG A 37 -15.23 2.88 4.03
C ARG A 37 -14.02 3.44 4.76
N VAL A 38 -12.83 3.02 4.35
CA VAL A 38 -11.56 3.56 4.84
C VAL A 38 -10.78 4.21 3.72
N ARG A 39 -9.97 5.20 4.08
CA ARG A 39 -9.00 5.84 3.19
C ARG A 39 -7.61 5.47 3.70
N VAL A 40 -6.82 4.86 2.84
CA VAL A 40 -5.40 4.58 3.09
C VAL A 40 -4.58 5.60 2.32
N THR A 41 -3.61 6.20 2.99
CA THR A 41 -2.62 7.08 2.37
C THR A 41 -1.25 6.46 2.61
N VAL A 42 -0.48 6.24 1.55
CA VAL A 42 0.90 5.75 1.62
C VAL A 42 1.81 6.91 1.25
N GLU A 43 2.72 7.27 2.14
CA GLU A 43 3.70 8.32 1.94
C GLU A 43 5.10 7.71 2.00
N PRO A 44 6.03 8.10 1.12
CA PRO A 44 7.41 7.66 1.20
C PRO A 44 8.00 8.08 2.56
N ILE A 45 8.61 7.12 3.26
CA ILE A 45 9.39 7.45 4.45
C ILE A 45 10.74 7.98 3.96
N GLU A 46 11.01 9.26 4.20
CA GLU A 46 12.32 9.85 3.96
C GLU A 46 13.29 9.34 5.04
N ASN A 47 13.81 8.13 4.84
CA ASN A 47 14.88 7.58 5.66
C ASN A 47 16.16 7.52 4.82
N PRO A 48 17.19 8.34 5.13
CA PRO A 48 18.44 8.34 4.38
C PRO A 48 19.16 6.98 4.41
N ASP A 49 18.91 6.16 5.43
CA ASP A 49 19.47 4.80 5.55
C ASP A 49 18.75 3.78 4.64
N LEU A 50 17.58 4.15 4.08
CA LEU A 50 16.80 3.32 3.13
C LEU A 50 16.95 3.80 1.67
N VAL A 51 17.70 4.86 1.43
CA VAL A 51 18.02 5.33 0.08
C VAL A 51 19.14 4.47 -0.48
N LEU A 52 18.80 3.61 -1.45
CA LEU A 52 19.80 2.84 -2.16
C LEU A 52 20.76 3.78 -2.88
N SER A 53 22.05 3.49 -2.79
CA SER A 53 23.04 4.16 -3.64
C SER A 53 22.71 3.92 -5.13
N PRO A 54 23.21 4.77 -6.05
CA PRO A 54 23.00 4.57 -7.48
C PRO A 54 23.46 3.18 -7.98
N GLU A 55 24.57 2.67 -7.44
CA GLU A 55 25.11 1.36 -7.79
C GLU A 55 24.22 0.21 -7.29
N GLU A 56 23.73 0.31 -6.05
CA GLU A 56 22.80 -0.69 -5.50
C GLU A 56 21.47 -0.70 -6.22
N SER A 57 20.96 0.48 -6.58
CA SER A 57 19.76 0.62 -7.40
C SER A 57 19.94 -0.04 -8.75
N ALA A 58 21.06 0.24 -9.45
CA ALA A 58 21.36 -0.35 -10.75
C ALA A 58 21.47 -1.88 -10.69
N ARG A 59 22.14 -2.42 -9.66
CA ARG A 59 22.25 -3.87 -9.44
C ARG A 59 20.89 -4.52 -9.21
N ARG A 60 20.05 -3.93 -8.35
CA ARG A 60 18.69 -4.45 -8.08
C ARG A 60 17.80 -4.41 -9.31
N TRP A 61 17.94 -3.38 -10.15
CA TRP A 61 17.25 -3.30 -11.43
C TRP A 61 17.72 -4.38 -12.41
N GLN A 62 19.02 -4.65 -12.49
CA GLN A 62 19.55 -5.72 -13.33
C GLN A 62 19.05 -7.10 -12.87
N GLU A 63 19.10 -7.37 -11.55
CA GLU A 63 18.54 -8.61 -10.98
C GLU A 63 17.05 -8.76 -11.31
N TRP A 64 16.27 -7.68 -11.25
CA TRP A 64 14.85 -7.70 -11.61
C TRP A 64 14.63 -7.97 -13.11
N VAL A 65 15.46 -7.40 -13.98
CA VAL A 65 15.40 -7.64 -15.44
C VAL A 65 15.76 -9.09 -15.78
N GLU A 66 16.78 -9.64 -15.12
CA GLU A 66 17.27 -10.99 -15.39
C GLU A 66 16.33 -12.09 -14.84
N VAL A 67 15.82 -11.88 -13.62
CA VAL A 67 15.00 -12.88 -12.92
C VAL A 67 13.50 -12.69 -13.21
N GLY A 68 13.14 -11.53 -13.75
CA GLY A 68 11.75 -11.12 -13.89
C GLY A 68 11.12 -10.73 -12.53
N PRO A 69 9.90 -10.18 -12.54
CA PRO A 69 9.21 -9.82 -11.33
C PRO A 69 8.97 -11.05 -10.45
N GLN A 70 9.73 -11.18 -9.35
CA GLN A 70 9.42 -12.14 -8.29
C GLN A 70 8.45 -11.52 -7.30
N GLY A 71 7.17 -11.69 -7.62
CA GLY A 71 6.08 -11.57 -6.67
C GLY A 71 4.99 -12.55 -7.06
N PRO A 72 4.03 -12.86 -6.18
CA PRO A 72 2.79 -13.45 -6.63
C PRO A 72 2.09 -12.37 -7.45
N ILE A 73 2.24 -12.40 -8.78
CA ILE A 73 1.20 -11.84 -9.64
C ILE A 73 0.10 -12.90 -9.66
N GLU A 74 -0.68 -12.99 -8.57
CA GLU A 74 -2.08 -13.42 -8.70
C GLU A 74 -2.83 -12.33 -9.48
N GLY A 75 -2.51 -12.25 -10.76
CA GLY A 75 -3.25 -11.53 -11.78
C GLY A 75 -3.93 -12.57 -12.66
N GLY A 76 -4.83 -13.36 -12.07
CA GLY A 76 -5.90 -14.01 -12.82
C GLY A 76 -6.82 -12.94 -13.38
N GLY A 77 -6.37 -12.29 -14.44
CA GLY A 77 -7.05 -11.20 -15.11
C GLY A 77 -6.54 -11.17 -16.54
N ASP A 78 -7.31 -11.80 -17.41
CA ASP A 78 -7.26 -11.69 -18.86
C ASP A 78 -7.08 -10.21 -19.26
N TRP A 79 -5.86 -9.84 -19.65
CA TRP A 79 -5.61 -8.55 -20.28
C TRP A 79 -5.94 -8.74 -21.76
N PRO A 80 -7.00 -8.11 -22.31
CA PRO A 80 -7.30 -8.27 -23.72
C PRO A 80 -6.14 -7.72 -24.54
N ASP A 81 -5.65 -8.57 -25.44
CA ASP A 81 -4.50 -8.41 -26.34
C ASP A 81 -4.78 -7.40 -27.48
N GLU A 82 -5.39 -6.25 -27.16
CA GLU A 82 -5.73 -5.22 -28.15
C GLU A 82 -5.30 -3.82 -27.67
N MET A 83 -4.10 -3.41 -28.07
CA MET A 83 -3.81 -2.09 -28.65
C MET A 83 -2.58 -2.13 -29.54
#